data_AF-A0A7J0A149-F1
#
_entry.id   AF-A0A7J0A149-F1
#
_cell.length_a   1.000
_cell.length_b   1.000
_cell.length_c   1.000
_cell.angle_alpha   90.00
_cell.angle_beta   90.00
_cell.angle_gamma   90.00
#
_symmetry.space_group_name_H-M   'P 1'
#
loop_
_entity.id
_entity.type
_entity.pdbx_description
1 polymer ?
#
loop_
_entity_poly.entity_id
_entity_poly.type
_entity_poly.pdbx_seq_one_letter_code
_entity_poly.pdbx_strand_id
1 'polypeptide(L)'
;MISDLSAKSKAIITYDGLKKGDEFIEFLQKCHIGLSTQNPEGEYNDTSFPSKVLTYMANGLAVISIKIPVLENAAIADVLSFYDVADGKALAEAIQNADISDNREIVKQLDSQFKKQIKNILNN
;
A
#
# COMPACT_ATOMS: atom_id res chain seq x y z
N MET A 1 17.21 19.40 3.01
CA MET A 1 16.76 18.02 3.33
C MET A 1 16.90 17.08 2.13
N ILE A 2 16.10 17.22 1.05
CA ILE A 2 16.23 16.34 -0.13
C ILE A 2 17.56 16.51 -0.85
N SER A 3 18.01 17.76 -1.06
CA SER A 3 19.33 18.08 -1.62
C SER A 3 20.47 17.40 -0.87
N ASP A 4 20.40 17.45 0.46
CA ASP A 4 21.46 16.95 1.34
C ASP A 4 21.51 15.42 1.37
N LEU A 5 20.36 14.75 1.26
CA LEU A 5 20.26 13.30 1.14
C LEU A 5 20.67 12.82 -0.25
N SER A 6 20.27 13.54 -1.30
CA SER A 6 20.63 13.23 -2.69
C SER A 6 22.14 13.33 -2.92
N ALA A 7 22.83 14.26 -2.24
CA ALA A 7 24.28 14.36 -2.28
C ALA A 7 25.01 13.16 -1.62
N LYS A 8 24.30 12.37 -0.80
CA LYS A 8 24.86 11.24 -0.03
C LYS A 8 24.38 9.88 -0.54
N SER A 9 23.56 9.84 -1.59
CA SER A 9 22.93 8.63 -2.09
C SER A 9 23.00 8.55 -3.61
N LYS A 10 22.99 7.33 -4.15
CA LYS A 10 22.81 7.08 -5.58
C LYS A 10 21.32 7.12 -5.99
N ALA A 11 20.41 7.11 -5.01
CA ALA A 11 18.98 7.14 -5.26
C ALA A 11 18.53 8.55 -5.68
N ILE A 12 17.58 8.59 -6.61
CA ILE A 12 16.87 9.82 -6.98
C ILE A 12 15.74 10.02 -5.98
N ILE A 13 15.68 11.20 -5.37
CA ILE A 13 14.66 11.57 -4.40
C ILE A 13 13.93 12.79 -4.91
N THR A 14 12.62 12.68 -5.10
CA THR A 14 11.75 13.76 -5.58
C THR A 14 10.70 14.12 -4.54
N TYR A 15 10.26 15.38 -4.57
CA TYR A 15 9.02 15.81 -3.95
C TYR A 15 8.11 16.33 -5.05
N ASP A 16 7.15 15.50 -5.46
CA ASP A 16 6.33 15.74 -6.64
C ASP A 16 5.13 16.68 -6.38
N GLY A 17 5.04 17.25 -5.18
CA GLY A 17 3.98 18.17 -4.78
C GLY A 17 2.60 17.51 -4.66
N LEU A 18 1.57 18.35 -4.70
CA LEU A 18 0.17 17.91 -4.62
C LEU A 18 -0.34 17.53 -6.00
N LYS A 19 -0.64 16.24 -6.19
CA LYS A 19 -1.31 15.71 -7.37
C LYS A 19 -2.78 15.43 -7.07
N LYS A 20 -3.67 15.65 -8.04
CA LYS A 20 -5.13 15.45 -7.87
C LYS A 20 -5.74 14.76 -9.08
N GLY A 21 -6.84 14.05 -8.86
CA GLY A 21 -7.61 13.40 -9.93
C GLY A 21 -6.73 12.54 -10.82
N ASP A 22 -6.87 12.70 -12.12
CA ASP A 22 -6.16 11.90 -13.12
C ASP A 22 -4.62 12.04 -13.02
N GLU A 23 -4.11 13.23 -12.66
CA GLU A 23 -2.66 13.43 -12.49
C GLU A 23 -2.10 12.53 -11.37
N PHE A 24 -2.88 12.34 -10.30
CA PHE A 24 -2.49 11.45 -9.21
C PHE A 24 -2.53 9.98 -9.64
N ILE A 25 -3.57 9.59 -10.39
CA ILE A 25 -3.73 8.24 -10.92
C ILE A 25 -2.59 7.89 -11.89
N GLU A 26 -2.31 8.75 -12.86
CA GLU A 26 -1.21 8.59 -13.82
C GLU A 26 0.15 8.55 -13.13
N PHE A 27 0.34 9.34 -12.06
CA PHE A 27 1.56 9.28 -11.28
C PHE A 27 1.71 7.93 -10.58
N LEU A 28 0.67 7.44 -9.90
CA LEU A 28 0.72 6.14 -9.24
C LEU A 28 1.04 5.02 -10.23
N GLN A 29 0.40 5.02 -11.40
CA GLN A 29 0.59 4.00 -12.42
C GLN A 29 2.01 3.97 -13.04
N LYS A 30 2.84 4.98 -12.79
CA LYS A 30 4.27 4.99 -13.14
C LYS A 30 5.15 4.31 -12.08
N CYS A 31 4.60 4.05 -10.90
CA CYS A 31 5.29 3.41 -9.78
C CYS A 31 5.03 1.90 -9.77
N HIS A 32 5.96 1.15 -9.20
CA HIS A 32 5.83 -0.31 -9.03
C HIS A 32 5.36 -0.68 -7.60
N ILE A 33 5.77 0.10 -6.61
CA ILE A 33 5.58 -0.19 -5.19
C ILE A 33 4.94 1.01 -4.49
N GLY A 34 3.89 0.75 -3.72
CA GLY A 34 3.31 1.69 -2.75
C GLY A 34 3.74 1.33 -1.33
N LEU A 35 4.18 2.32 -0.56
CA LEU A 35 4.65 2.12 0.81
C LEU A 35 3.58 2.58 1.82
N SER A 36 3.22 1.70 2.75
CA SER A 36 2.30 1.96 3.87
C SER A 36 3.05 1.78 5.20
N THR A 37 3.91 2.74 5.52
CA THR A 37 4.90 2.67 6.61
C THR A 37 4.43 3.41 7.87
N GLN A 38 3.27 3.01 8.41
CA GLN A 38 2.68 3.67 9.58
C GLN A 38 3.50 3.44 10.85
N ASN A 39 3.33 4.29 11.88
CA ASN A 39 3.90 4.00 13.19
C ASN A 39 3.15 2.79 13.78
N PRO A 40 3.80 1.63 14.04
CA PRO A 40 3.14 0.44 14.58
C PRO A 40 2.54 0.64 15.98
N GLU A 41 3.03 1.61 16.75
CA GLU A 41 2.50 1.95 18.09
C GLU A 41 1.36 3.00 18.04
N GLY A 42 0.80 3.27 16.86
CA GLY A 42 -0.31 4.20 16.70
C GLY A 42 -1.61 3.63 17.29
N GLU A 43 -2.34 4.45 18.06
CA GLU A 43 -3.59 4.08 18.75
C GLU A 43 -4.70 3.51 17.83
N TYR A 44 -4.57 3.67 16.51
CA TYR A 44 -5.59 3.29 15.53
C TYR A 44 -5.22 2.07 14.68
N ASN A 45 -4.05 1.45 14.87
CA ASN A 45 -3.61 0.34 14.01
C ASN A 45 -4.44 -0.94 14.14
N ASP A 46 -5.17 -1.08 15.24
CA ASP A 46 -6.05 -2.22 15.48
C ASP A 46 -7.42 -2.07 14.81
N THR A 47 -7.82 -0.84 14.46
CA THR A 47 -9.21 -0.54 14.06
C THR A 47 -9.34 0.24 12.77
N SER A 48 -8.31 0.99 12.36
CA SER A 48 -8.36 1.86 11.18
C SER A 48 -7.59 1.25 10.02
N PHE A 49 -8.35 0.76 9.03
CA PHE A 49 -7.75 0.25 7.81
C PHE A 49 -7.10 1.39 7.02
N PRO A 50 -5.81 1.27 6.61
CA PRO A 50 -5.13 2.32 5.87
C PRO A 50 -5.61 2.39 4.42
N SER A 51 -6.39 3.43 4.10
CA SER A 51 -7.01 3.60 2.77
C SER A 51 -6.03 3.63 1.60
N LYS A 52 -4.76 4.02 1.83
CA LYS A 52 -3.73 4.07 0.79
C LYS A 52 -3.37 2.68 0.24
N VAL A 53 -3.49 1.62 1.03
CA VAL A 53 -3.21 0.25 0.59
C VAL A 53 -4.08 -0.11 -0.61
N LEU A 54 -5.40 0.05 -0.49
CA LEU A 54 -6.33 -0.24 -1.59
C LEU A 54 -6.16 0.75 -2.75
N THR A 55 -5.83 2.01 -2.49
CA THR A 55 -5.52 2.99 -3.54
C THR A 55 -4.33 2.55 -4.41
N TYR A 56 -3.26 2.06 -3.80
CA TYR A 56 -2.09 1.56 -4.51
C TYR A 56 -2.43 0.28 -5.29
N MET A 57 -3.11 -0.68 -4.66
CA MET A 57 -3.53 -1.92 -5.33
C MET A 57 -4.45 -1.66 -6.53
N ALA A 58 -5.40 -0.72 -6.39
CA ALA A 58 -6.32 -0.32 -7.46
C ALA A 58 -5.60 0.34 -8.65
N ASN A 59 -4.37 0.81 -8.46
CA ASN A 59 -3.50 1.36 -9.51
C ASN A 59 -2.44 0.36 -10.00
N GLY A 60 -2.47 -0.89 -9.53
CA GLY A 60 -1.60 -1.98 -9.99
C GLY A 60 -0.25 -2.06 -9.29
N LEU A 61 -0.08 -1.36 -8.16
CA LEU A 61 1.17 -1.38 -7.41
C LEU A 61 1.18 -2.57 -6.44
N ALA A 62 2.35 -3.18 -6.28
CA ALA A 62 2.66 -3.99 -5.10
C ALA A 62 2.67 -3.10 -3.86
N VAL A 63 2.27 -3.63 -2.71
CA VAL A 63 2.19 -2.85 -1.48
C VAL A 63 3.06 -3.45 -0.39
N ILE A 64 3.92 -2.61 0.17
CA ILE A 64 4.74 -2.96 1.32
C ILE A 64 4.23 -2.19 2.52
N SER A 65 3.96 -2.89 3.61
CA SER A 65 3.43 -2.29 4.83
C SER A 65 4.17 -2.77 6.07
N ILE A 66 4.25 -1.90 7.08
CA ILE A 66 4.57 -2.35 8.42
C ILE A 66 3.49 -3.37 8.84
N LYS A 67 3.91 -4.45 9.50
CA LYS A 67 2.99 -5.45 9.99
C LYS A 67 2.12 -4.85 11.10
N ILE A 68 0.81 -4.77 10.85
CA ILE A 68 -0.19 -4.29 11.81
C ILE A 68 -1.42 -5.19 11.80
N PRO A 69 -2.12 -5.36 12.93
CA PRO A 69 -3.19 -6.34 13.05
C PRO A 69 -4.32 -6.17 12.03
N VAL A 70 -4.72 -4.94 11.71
CA VAL A 70 -5.80 -4.70 10.74
C VAL A 70 -5.46 -5.18 9.32
N LEU A 71 -4.19 -5.20 8.93
CA LEU A 71 -3.75 -5.67 7.62
C LEU A 71 -3.46 -7.18 7.60
N GLU A 72 -2.97 -7.74 8.71
CA GLU A 72 -2.77 -9.19 8.84
C GLU A 72 -4.10 -9.96 8.76
N ASN A 73 -5.18 -9.36 9.29
CA ASN A 73 -6.51 -9.97 9.28
C ASN A 73 -7.34 -9.57 8.05
N ALA A 74 -6.78 -8.78 7.12
CA ALA A 74 -7.50 -8.34 5.94
C ALA A 74 -7.53 -9.43 4.86
N ALA A 75 -8.56 -9.41 4.01
CA ALA A 75 -8.70 -10.34 2.86
C ALA A 75 -7.58 -10.22 1.81
N ILE A 76 -6.70 -9.23 1.96
CA ILE A 76 -5.56 -8.96 1.08
C ILE A 76 -4.21 -9.31 1.74
N ALA A 77 -4.18 -9.82 2.97
CA ALA A 77 -2.94 -10.04 3.71
C ALA A 77 -1.90 -10.83 2.90
N ASP A 78 -2.33 -11.89 2.22
CA ASP A 78 -1.46 -12.79 1.45
C ASP A 78 -0.78 -12.15 0.23
N VAL A 79 -1.28 -11.01 -0.24
CA VAL A 79 -0.72 -10.29 -1.40
C VAL A 79 0.06 -9.03 -0.99
N LEU A 80 0.13 -8.75 0.32
CA LEU A 80 0.94 -7.67 0.87
C LEU A 80 2.31 -8.20 1.26
N SER A 81 3.33 -7.37 1.07
CA SER A 81 4.67 -7.61 1.62
C SER A 81 4.79 -6.90 2.96
N PHE A 82 5.10 -7.63 4.02
CA PHE A 82 5.22 -7.07 5.36
C PHE A 82 6.67 -6.94 5.82
N TYR A 83 6.91 -5.97 6.70
CA TYR A 83 8.12 -5.89 7.50
C TYR A 83 7.74 -5.64 8.96
N ASP A 84 8.51 -6.19 9.90
CA ASP A 84 8.11 -6.23 11.33
C ASP A 84 8.65 -5.05 12.14
N VAL A 85 9.80 -4.49 11.75
CA VAL A 85 10.51 -3.46 12.53
C VAL A 85 10.45 -2.12 11.80
N ALA A 86 10.04 -1.06 12.50
CA ALA A 86 9.96 0.30 11.96
C ALA A 86 11.35 0.95 11.77
N ASP A 87 12.21 0.31 11.00
CA ASP A 87 13.53 0.81 10.63
C ASP A 87 13.78 0.74 9.11
N GLY A 88 14.78 1.51 8.66
CA GLY A 88 15.08 1.63 7.24
C GLY A 88 15.69 0.37 6.61
N LYS A 89 16.35 -0.49 7.39
CA LYS A 89 16.96 -1.72 6.89
C LYS A 89 15.89 -2.77 6.61
N ALA A 90 15.00 -3.01 7.57
CA ALA A 90 13.87 -3.94 7.41
C ALA A 90 12.97 -3.52 6.23
N LEU A 91 12.69 -2.22 6.11
CA LEU A 91 11.94 -1.70 4.96
C LEU A 91 12.68 -1.91 3.64
N ALA A 92 13.99 -1.67 3.58
CA ALA A 92 14.78 -1.88 2.37
C ALA A 92 14.82 -3.36 1.95
N GLU A 93 14.96 -4.28 2.91
CA GLU A 93 14.92 -5.73 2.67
C GLU A 93 13.54 -6.16 2.14
N ALA A 94 12.46 -5.62 2.71
CA ALA A 94 11.11 -5.88 2.21
C ALA A 94 10.90 -5.32 0.79
N ILE A 95 11.46 -4.15 0.46
CA ILE A 95 11.43 -3.59 -0.90
C ILE A 95 12.17 -4.48 -1.90
N GLN A 96 13.33 -5.00 -1.52
CA GLN A 96 14.14 -5.85 -2.40
C GLN A 96 13.51 -7.21 -2.68
N ASN A 97 12.74 -7.73 -1.72
CA ASN A 97 12.12 -9.05 -1.80
C ASN A 97 10.63 -9.01 -2.21
N ALA A 98 10.05 -7.81 -2.39
CA ALA A 98 8.65 -7.67 -2.74
C ALA A 98 8.36 -8.29 -4.11
N ASP A 99 7.27 -9.07 -4.18
CA ASP A 99 6.74 -9.55 -5.44
C ASP A 99 6.00 -8.40 -6.16
N ILE A 100 6.50 -8.02 -7.34
CA ILE A 100 5.93 -6.92 -8.12
C ILE A 100 4.84 -7.50 -9.02
N SER A 101 3.63 -7.62 -8.47
CA SER A 101 2.44 -8.09 -9.17
C SER A 101 1.39 -6.99 -9.35
N ASP A 102 0.64 -7.07 -10.44
CA ASP A 102 -0.50 -6.19 -10.69
C ASP A 102 -1.72 -6.59 -9.84
N ASN A 103 -2.02 -5.78 -8.83
CA ASN A 103 -3.06 -6.08 -7.85
C ASN A 103 -4.47 -5.62 -8.25
N ARG A 104 -4.68 -5.08 -9.47
CA ARG A 104 -5.98 -4.54 -9.90
C ARG A 104 -7.09 -5.58 -9.92
N GLU A 105 -6.77 -6.81 -10.34
CA GLU A 105 -7.76 -7.89 -10.40
C GLU A 105 -8.22 -8.33 -9.01
N ILE A 106 -7.34 -8.29 -8.00
CA ILE A 106 -7.67 -8.60 -6.62
C ILE A 106 -8.70 -7.59 -6.10
N VAL A 107 -8.50 -6.29 -6.37
CA VAL A 107 -9.46 -5.25 -5.96
C VAL A 107 -10.81 -5.43 -6.65
N LYS A 108 -10.84 -5.80 -7.93
CA LYS A 108 -12.09 -6.11 -8.65
C LYS A 108 -12.81 -7.32 -8.06
N GLN A 109 -12.08 -8.34 -7.62
CA GLN A 109 -12.64 -9.51 -6.95
C GLN A 109 -13.27 -9.13 -5.61
N LEU A 110 -12.60 -8.31 -4.79
CA LEU A 110 -13.15 -7.81 -3.53
C LEU A 110 -14.43 -7.01 -3.74
N ASP A 111 -14.46 -6.10 -4.72
CA ASP A 111 -15.67 -5.35 -5.07
C ASP A 111 -16.83 -6.27 -5.49
N SER A 112 -16.53 -7.28 -6.33
CA SER A 112 -17.54 -8.26 -6.77
C SER A 112 -18.08 -9.09 -5.60
N GLN A 113 -17.21 -9.53 -4.69
CA GLN A 113 -17.59 -10.27 -3.49
C GLN A 113 -18.44 -9.41 -2.55
N PHE A 114 -18.04 -8.17 -2.29
CA PHE A 114 -18.79 -7.22 -1.48
C PHE A 114 -20.21 -7.00 -2.04
N LYS A 115 -20.32 -6.72 -3.35
CA LYS A 115 -21.62 -6.56 -4.03
C LYS A 115 -22.51 -7.79 -3.88
N LYS A 116 -21.94 -9.01 -3.96
CA LYS A 116 -22.67 -10.26 -3.75
C LYS A 116 -23.16 -10.41 -2.32
N GLN A 117 -22.29 -10.13 -1.33
CA GLN A 117 -22.64 -10.20 0.09
C GLN A 117 -23.75 -9.22 0.45
N ILE A 118 -23.67 -7.96 -0.02
CA ILE A 118 -24.71 -6.96 0.21
C ILE A 118 -26.05 -7.38 -0.41
N LYS A 119 -26.06 -7.90 -1.64
CA LYS A 119 -27.30 -8.41 -2.26
C LYS A 119 -27.93 -9.53 -1.44
N ASN A 120 -27.13 -10.43 -0.88
CA ASN A 120 -27.65 -11.51 -0.03
C ASN A 120 -28.27 -10.97 1.27
N ILE A 121 -27.73 -9.88 1.83
CA ILE A 121 -28.31 -9.24 3.02
C ILE A 121 -29.63 -8.55 2.67
N LEU A 122 -29.71 -7.86 1.52
CA LEU A 122 -30.89 -7.11 1.10
C LEU A 122 -32.04 -7.97 0.54
N ASN A 123 -31.72 -9.17 0.07
CA ASN A 123 -32.71 -10.12 -0.47
C ASN A 123 -33.17 -11.16 0.58
N ASN A 124 -32.69 -11.05 1.82
CA ASN A 124 -33.24 -11.70 3.01
C ASN A 124 -34.28 -10.80 3.68
#